data_AF-A0A8C1LPE9-F1
#
_entry.id   AF-A0A8C1LPE9-F1
#
_cell.length_a   1.000
_cell.length_b   1.000
_cell.length_c   1.000
_cell.angle_alpha   90.00
_cell.angle_beta   90.00
_cell.angle_gamma   90.00
#
_symmetry.space_group_name_H-M   'P 1'
#
loop_
_entity.id
_entity.type
_entity.pdbx_description
1 polymer ?
#
loop_
_entity_poly.entity_id
_entity_poly.type
_entity_poly.pdbx_seq_one_letter_code
_entity_poly.pdbx_strand_id
1 'polypeptide(L)'
;MILYEVKVSKTLRVGNYFQDGTMSMDGASKKGDEEDGKEKQKRVPIGKKIYYFYNAPFTKFWFNTTAYLVYLLLYNYIILVKMERWPSLQEWIVISYIITLGLEKVRQVNNTNKNVLLYCSIYVLLIFSSLDTCPYMGYGRVIYCVDIIFWYIRVLDIFGVNKYLGPYVMMIGKMMIDMLYFVVIMLVVLMSFGVSRQAILHPDEEPTWRLARNIFYMPYWMIYGEVFADSIDRKTRIHSKILFPDSSPCGENMYDEDGKKLPPCIPGAWLTPAIMACYLLVANILLVNLLIAVFNNTFFEVKSISNQVWKFQRYQLIMTFHDRPVLPPPLIIFSHIYIVLKRLCCRCRKKQ
;
A
#
# COMPACT_ATOMS: atom_id res chain seq x y z
N MET A 1 3.93 0.97 2.14
CA MET A 1 5.03 1.36 1.25
C MET A 1 6.29 1.77 2.02
N ILE A 2 6.25 2.83 2.85
CA ILE A 2 7.37 3.26 3.73
C ILE A 2 7.85 2.15 4.69
N LEU A 3 6.95 1.28 5.14
CA LEU A 3 7.30 0.08 5.93
C LEU A 3 8.05 -1.00 5.14
N TYR A 4 7.71 -1.13 3.86
CA TYR A 4 8.44 -2.00 2.93
C TYR A 4 9.83 -1.41 2.69
N GLU A 5 9.96 -0.08 2.62
CA GLU A 5 11.25 0.61 2.54
C GLU A 5 12.15 0.38 3.75
N VAL A 6 11.66 0.45 5.00
CA VAL A 6 12.52 0.18 6.17
C VAL A 6 13.05 -1.25 6.15
N LYS A 7 12.26 -2.19 5.60
CA LYS A 7 12.65 -3.59 5.46
C LYS A 7 13.66 -3.78 4.32
N VAL A 8 13.38 -3.21 3.14
CA VAL A 8 14.24 -3.29 1.94
C VAL A 8 15.54 -2.51 2.12
N SER A 9 15.51 -1.31 2.70
CA SER A 9 16.69 -0.49 2.98
C SER A 9 17.61 -1.13 4.04
N LYS A 10 17.05 -1.79 5.08
CA LYS A 10 17.86 -2.61 6.00
C LYS A 10 18.47 -3.83 5.32
N THR A 11 17.77 -4.48 4.39
CA THR A 11 18.30 -5.63 3.64
C THR A 11 19.38 -5.21 2.63
N LEU A 12 19.23 -4.08 1.94
CA LEU A 12 20.23 -3.54 1.00
C LEU A 12 21.50 -3.08 1.72
N ARG A 13 21.38 -2.48 2.90
CA ARG A 13 22.55 -2.08 3.71
C ARG A 13 23.36 -3.28 4.18
N VAL A 14 22.72 -4.42 4.44
CA VAL A 14 23.41 -5.67 4.81
C VAL A 14 24.01 -6.38 3.60
N GLY A 15 23.39 -6.27 2.41
CA GLY A 15 23.92 -6.81 1.15
C GLY A 15 25.22 -6.14 0.71
N ASN A 16 25.32 -4.80 0.83
CA ASN A 16 26.51 -4.06 0.42
C ASN A 16 27.74 -4.33 1.33
N TYR A 17 27.55 -4.70 2.60
CA TYR A 17 28.66 -5.05 3.50
C TYR A 17 29.27 -6.43 3.22
N PHE A 18 28.56 -7.31 2.51
CA PHE A 18 29.03 -8.68 2.23
C PHE A 18 29.68 -8.83 0.86
N GLN A 19 29.63 -7.80 0.01
CA GLN A 19 30.17 -7.84 -1.35
C GLN A 19 31.64 -7.43 -1.44
N ASP A 20 32.20 -6.81 -0.39
CA ASP A 20 33.63 -6.44 -0.28
C ASP A 20 34.50 -7.48 0.46
N GLY A 21 33.94 -8.64 0.84
CA GLY A 21 34.55 -9.53 1.85
C GLY A 21 34.85 -10.97 1.45
N THR A 22 34.79 -11.38 0.19
CA THR A 22 35.14 -12.78 -0.19
C THR A 22 36.02 -12.85 -1.42
N MET A 23 37.32 -12.70 -1.19
CA MET A 23 38.39 -13.13 -2.09
C MET A 23 39.14 -14.29 -1.43
N SER A 24 39.19 -15.42 -2.14
CA SER A 24 40.00 -16.62 -1.91
C SER A 24 39.76 -17.45 -0.64
N MET A 25 39.45 -18.75 -0.84
CA MET A 25 40.19 -19.81 -0.16
C MET A 25 40.05 -21.14 -0.90
N ASP A 26 41.21 -21.76 -1.07
CA ASP A 26 41.55 -22.88 -1.92
C ASP A 26 40.92 -24.22 -1.56
N GLY A 27 40.92 -25.11 -2.55
CA GLY A 27 40.69 -26.52 -2.37
C GLY A 27 41.85 -27.23 -1.68
N ALA A 28 41.53 -28.13 -0.76
CA ALA A 28 42.09 -29.47 -0.61
C ALA A 28 41.54 -30.12 0.67
N SER A 29 41.00 -31.33 0.57
CA SER A 29 41.46 -32.51 1.34
C SER A 29 40.38 -33.58 1.52
N LYS A 30 40.52 -34.65 0.71
CA LYS A 30 40.55 -36.09 1.04
C LYS A 30 39.73 -36.69 2.22
N LYS A 31 39.02 -37.77 1.82
CA LYS A 31 38.93 -39.13 2.40
C LYS A 31 37.82 -39.43 3.42
N GLY A 32 37.09 -40.52 3.17
CA GLY A 32 36.23 -41.18 4.15
C GLY A 32 35.15 -42.07 3.54
N ASP A 33 35.55 -43.26 3.10
CA ASP A 33 34.89 -44.57 3.25
C ASP A 33 33.39 -44.71 2.90
N GLU A 34 33.16 -45.37 1.76
CA GLU A 34 31.93 -46.08 1.44
C GLU A 34 31.79 -47.30 2.37
N GLU A 35 30.97 -47.19 3.41
CA GLU A 35 30.40 -48.36 4.08
C GLU A 35 28.94 -48.53 3.67
N ASP A 36 28.74 -49.63 2.95
CA ASP A 36 27.48 -50.24 2.57
C ASP A 36 26.72 -50.68 3.84
N GLY A 37 25.64 -49.96 4.16
CA GLY A 37 24.77 -50.24 5.30
C GLY A 37 23.32 -50.08 4.89
N LYS A 38 22.67 -51.20 4.49
CA LYS A 38 21.21 -51.30 4.37
C LYS A 38 20.55 -51.08 5.73
N GLU A 39 20.42 -49.83 6.17
CA GLU A 39 19.55 -49.49 7.28
C GLU A 39 18.10 -49.73 6.85
N LYS A 40 17.46 -50.74 7.47
CA LYS A 40 16.02 -50.95 7.42
C LYS A 40 15.33 -49.66 7.89
N GLN A 41 14.83 -48.89 6.95
CA GLN A 41 14.10 -47.65 7.18
C GLN A 41 12.88 -47.96 8.08
N LYS A 42 13.01 -47.72 9.39
CA LYS A 42 11.94 -47.95 10.37
C LYS A 42 10.72 -47.15 9.91
N ARG A 43 9.61 -47.83 9.58
CA ARG A 43 8.34 -47.18 9.19
C ARG A 43 7.90 -46.26 10.33
N VAL A 44 8.06 -44.96 10.11
CA VAL A 44 7.72 -43.93 11.08
C VAL A 44 6.20 -43.95 11.31
N PRO A 45 5.71 -43.90 12.57
CA PRO A 45 4.27 -43.94 12.84
C PRO A 45 3.54 -42.77 12.17
N ILE A 46 2.32 -43.02 11.70
CA ILE A 46 1.52 -42.08 10.88
C ILE A 46 1.37 -40.70 11.55
N GLY A 47 1.21 -40.66 12.89
CA GLY A 47 1.15 -39.41 13.64
C GLY A 47 2.45 -38.60 13.60
N LYS A 48 3.61 -39.25 13.64
CA LYS A 48 4.91 -38.57 13.46
C LYS A 48 5.06 -38.08 12.02
N LYS A 49 4.60 -38.85 11.03
CA LYS A 49 4.61 -38.43 9.61
C LYS A 49 3.80 -37.15 9.38
N ILE A 50 2.60 -37.08 9.97
CA ILE A 50 1.74 -35.88 9.93
C ILE A 50 2.42 -34.71 10.67
N TYR A 51 3.02 -34.95 11.83
CA TYR A 51 3.75 -33.91 12.58
C TYR A 51 4.93 -33.33 11.78
N TYR A 52 5.74 -34.16 11.12
CA TYR A 52 6.84 -33.68 10.27
C TYR A 52 6.31 -32.92 9.04
N PHE A 53 5.18 -33.34 8.47
CA PHE A 53 4.56 -32.67 7.34
C PHE A 53 4.05 -31.25 7.70
N TYR A 54 3.38 -31.08 8.84
CA TYR A 54 2.92 -29.76 9.28
C TYR A 54 4.07 -28.86 9.77
N ASN A 55 5.14 -29.43 10.31
CA ASN A 55 6.33 -28.66 10.69
C ASN A 55 7.14 -28.13 9.49
N ALA A 56 6.91 -28.65 8.29
CA ALA A 56 7.59 -28.15 7.10
C ALA A 56 7.24 -26.67 6.85
N PRO A 57 8.23 -25.81 6.56
CA PRO A 57 8.02 -24.37 6.38
C PRO A 57 7.08 -24.04 5.20
N PHE A 58 7.07 -24.90 4.17
CA PHE A 58 6.14 -24.77 3.04
C PHE A 58 4.67 -24.91 3.49
N THR A 59 4.36 -25.94 4.29
CA THR A 59 3.01 -26.18 4.81
C THR A 59 2.57 -25.04 5.73
N LYS A 60 3.46 -24.58 6.63
CA LYS A 60 3.20 -23.42 7.50
C LYS A 60 2.87 -22.15 6.69
N PHE A 61 3.64 -21.88 5.63
CA PHE A 61 3.43 -20.73 4.78
C PHE A 61 2.05 -20.76 4.09
N TRP A 62 1.68 -21.89 3.48
CA TRP A 62 0.40 -22.03 2.79
C TRP A 62 -0.77 -21.96 3.76
N PHE A 63 -0.65 -22.58 4.92
CA PHE A 63 -1.72 -22.53 5.91
C PHE A 63 -1.92 -21.11 6.46
N ASN A 64 -0.84 -20.36 6.69
CA ASN A 64 -0.89 -18.94 7.04
C ASN A 64 -1.49 -18.08 5.91
N THR A 65 -1.14 -18.37 4.66
CA THR A 65 -1.67 -17.67 3.48
C THR A 65 -3.18 -17.91 3.33
N THR A 66 -3.63 -19.17 3.43
CA THR A 66 -5.05 -19.50 3.38
C THR A 66 -5.83 -18.84 4.52
N ALA A 67 -5.31 -18.87 5.75
CA ALA A 67 -5.94 -18.19 6.88
C ALA A 67 -6.06 -16.67 6.64
N TYR A 68 -5.05 -16.04 6.05
CA TYR A 68 -5.07 -14.62 5.71
C TYR A 68 -6.06 -14.28 4.59
N LEU A 69 -6.21 -15.14 3.58
CA LEU A 69 -7.22 -14.98 2.54
C LEU A 69 -8.64 -15.10 3.11
N VAL A 70 -8.89 -16.06 4.00
CA VAL A 70 -10.18 -16.19 4.71
C VAL A 70 -10.46 -14.94 5.55
N TYR A 71 -9.45 -14.42 6.26
CA TYR A 71 -9.56 -13.15 6.98
C TYR A 71 -9.98 -12.00 6.07
N LEU A 72 -9.36 -11.85 4.89
CA LEU A 72 -9.72 -10.79 3.93
C LEU A 72 -11.14 -10.94 3.39
N LEU A 73 -11.57 -12.16 3.11
CA LEU A 73 -12.95 -12.44 2.66
C LEU A 73 -13.97 -12.07 3.75
N LEU A 74 -13.71 -12.43 5.00
CA LEU A 74 -14.56 -12.04 6.13
C LEU A 74 -14.55 -10.52 6.35
N TYR A 75 -13.39 -9.88 6.25
CA TYR A 75 -13.25 -8.43 6.39
C TYR A 75 -14.01 -7.69 5.27
N ASN A 76 -13.94 -8.18 4.03
CA ASN A 76 -14.71 -7.65 2.91
C ASN A 76 -16.22 -7.78 3.16
N TYR A 77 -16.68 -8.95 3.63
CA TYR A 77 -18.08 -9.16 3.99
C TYR A 77 -18.56 -8.16 5.05
N ILE A 78 -17.78 -7.91 6.11
CA ILE A 78 -18.13 -6.96 7.18
C ILE A 78 -18.30 -5.53 6.66
N ILE A 79 -17.46 -5.08 5.71
CA ILE A 79 -17.55 -3.72 5.16
C ILE A 79 -18.72 -3.56 4.19
N LEU A 80 -19.01 -4.60 3.41
CA LEU A 80 -20.03 -4.56 2.37
C LEU A 80 -21.46 -4.76 2.93
N VAL A 81 -21.60 -5.59 3.97
CA VAL A 81 -22.90 -5.90 4.59
C VAL A 81 -23.23 -4.88 5.69
N LYS A 82 -24.51 -4.83 6.09
CA LYS A 82 -24.97 -3.92 7.15
C LYS A 82 -24.22 -4.19 8.46
N MET A 83 -23.49 -3.19 8.95
CA MET A 83 -22.92 -3.19 10.31
C MET A 83 -24.05 -2.96 11.31
N GLU A 84 -24.36 -3.99 12.09
CA GLU A 84 -25.30 -3.89 13.21
C GLU A 84 -24.62 -3.25 14.43
N ARG A 85 -25.43 -2.71 15.35
CA ARG A 85 -24.93 -1.98 16.53
C ARG A 85 -24.15 -2.87 17.50
N TRP A 86 -24.35 -4.18 17.44
CA TRP A 86 -23.65 -5.15 18.25
C TRP A 86 -22.73 -5.98 17.38
N PRO A 87 -21.50 -6.24 17.83
CA PRO A 87 -20.53 -6.96 17.02
C PRO A 87 -21.02 -8.38 16.75
N SER A 88 -21.19 -8.69 15.47
CA SER A 88 -21.54 -10.03 15.02
C SER A 88 -20.39 -11.00 15.31
N LEU A 89 -20.67 -12.32 15.31
CA LEU A 89 -19.63 -13.34 15.51
C LEU A 89 -18.47 -13.20 14.51
N GLN A 90 -18.75 -12.71 13.30
CA GLN A 90 -17.76 -12.54 12.25
C GLN A 90 -16.81 -11.37 12.55
N GLU A 91 -17.34 -10.27 13.10
CA GLU A 91 -16.54 -9.14 13.57
C GLU A 91 -15.61 -9.54 14.71
N TRP A 92 -16.11 -10.34 15.65
CA TRP A 92 -15.28 -10.89 16.73
C TRP A 92 -14.13 -11.74 16.22
N ILE A 93 -14.35 -12.56 15.19
CA ILE A 93 -13.29 -13.36 14.55
C ILE A 93 -12.23 -12.44 13.93
N VAL A 94 -12.64 -11.40 13.21
CA VAL A 94 -11.74 -10.42 12.57
C VAL A 94 -10.96 -9.62 13.61
N ILE A 95 -11.62 -9.12 14.65
CA ILE A 95 -10.97 -8.42 15.77
C ILE A 95 -9.96 -9.33 16.46
N SER A 96 -10.34 -10.58 16.76
CA SER A 96 -9.42 -11.57 17.32
C SER A 96 -8.22 -11.81 16.42
N TYR A 97 -8.41 -11.84 15.10
CA TYR A 97 -7.34 -12.01 14.13
C TYR A 97 -6.36 -10.82 14.17
N ILE A 98 -6.88 -9.59 14.16
CA ILE A 98 -6.08 -8.36 14.23
C ILE A 98 -5.27 -8.31 15.53
N ILE A 99 -5.91 -8.62 16.67
CA ILE A 99 -5.26 -8.68 17.98
C ILE A 99 -4.13 -9.71 17.99
N THR A 100 -4.38 -10.93 17.49
CA THR A 100 -3.37 -12.00 17.43
C THR A 100 -2.18 -11.57 16.58
N LEU A 101 -2.44 -10.97 15.43
CA LEU A 101 -1.41 -10.49 14.51
C LEU A 101 -0.59 -9.35 15.14
N GLY A 102 -1.23 -8.44 15.88
CA GLY A 102 -0.57 -7.40 16.67
C GLY A 102 0.36 -7.99 17.73
N LEU A 103 -0.12 -8.93 18.54
CA LEU A 103 0.68 -9.60 19.58
C LEU A 103 1.90 -10.33 19.00
N GLU A 104 1.76 -10.99 17.84
CA GLU A 104 2.88 -11.63 17.16
C GLU A 104 3.95 -10.64 16.70
N LYS A 105 3.55 -9.45 16.27
CA LYS A 105 4.47 -8.37 15.90
C LYS A 105 5.16 -7.78 17.12
N VAL A 106 4.45 -7.58 18.24
CA VAL A 106 5.05 -7.18 19.53
C VAL A 106 6.10 -8.18 19.97
N ARG A 107 5.77 -9.48 19.96
CA ARG A 107 6.71 -10.54 20.32
C ARG A 107 7.95 -10.55 19.42
N GLN A 108 7.79 -10.34 18.11
CA GLN A 108 8.90 -10.34 17.17
C GLN A 108 9.84 -9.15 17.36
N VAL A 109 9.34 -8.02 17.87
CA VAL A 109 10.12 -6.78 17.98
C VAL A 109 10.51 -6.45 19.43
N ASN A 110 10.30 -7.39 20.36
CA ASN A 110 10.81 -7.26 21.71
C ASN A 110 12.34 -7.43 21.74
N ASN A 111 13.07 -6.37 21.34
CA ASN A 111 14.26 -5.87 22.03
C ASN A 111 14.83 -4.52 21.56
N THR A 112 14.27 -3.75 20.59
CA THR A 112 15.00 -2.51 20.17
C THR A 112 14.28 -1.37 19.42
N ASN A 113 12.97 -1.36 19.12
CA ASN A 113 12.40 -0.27 18.29
C ASN A 113 11.10 0.34 18.82
N LYS A 114 11.13 1.66 19.07
CA LYS A 114 9.99 2.52 19.46
C LYS A 114 8.83 2.51 18.45
N ASN A 115 9.10 2.15 17.19
CA ASN A 115 8.10 2.11 16.11
C ASN A 115 6.96 1.11 16.37
N VAL A 116 7.16 0.12 17.26
CA VAL A 116 6.14 -0.90 17.57
C VAL A 116 5.03 -0.39 18.48
N LEU A 117 5.32 0.60 19.32
CA LEU A 117 4.28 1.28 20.07
C LEU A 117 3.29 1.98 19.14
N LEU A 118 3.79 2.54 18.02
CA LEU A 118 2.97 3.19 16.99
C LEU A 118 2.06 2.20 16.24
N TYR A 119 2.58 1.01 15.91
CA TYR A 119 1.74 -0.03 15.29
C TYR A 119 0.67 -0.53 16.26
N CYS A 120 1.03 -0.73 17.52
CA CYS A 120 0.07 -1.15 18.54
C CYS A 120 -0.97 -0.06 18.79
N SER A 121 -0.59 1.22 18.82
CA SER A 121 -1.53 2.32 19.00
C SER A 121 -2.49 2.44 17.80
N ILE A 122 -2.03 2.22 16.57
CA ILE A 122 -2.91 2.18 15.38
C ILE A 122 -3.90 1.01 15.45
N TYR A 123 -3.45 -0.20 15.81
CA TYR A 123 -4.35 -1.34 15.95
C TYR A 123 -5.35 -1.19 17.11
N VAL A 124 -4.93 -0.53 18.19
CA VAL A 124 -5.82 -0.20 19.33
C VAL A 124 -6.83 0.89 18.95
N LEU A 125 -6.41 1.91 18.20
CA LEU A 125 -7.33 2.94 17.67
C LEU A 125 -8.38 2.34 16.73
N LEU A 126 -7.99 1.39 15.87
CA LEU A 126 -8.93 0.67 15.00
C LEU A 126 -9.98 -0.12 15.78
N ILE A 127 -9.60 -0.73 16.91
CA ILE A 127 -10.51 -1.48 17.81
C ILE A 127 -11.42 -0.51 18.60
N PHE A 128 -10.90 0.64 19.01
CA PHE A 128 -11.70 1.67 19.68
C PHE A 128 -12.74 2.30 18.75
N SER A 129 -12.41 2.53 17.48
CA SER A 129 -13.36 3.01 16.46
C SER A 129 -14.49 2.01 16.14
N SER A 130 -14.32 0.72 16.46
CA SER A 130 -15.37 -0.31 16.36
C SER A 130 -16.40 -0.24 17.49
N LEU A 131 -16.01 0.35 18.62
CA LEU A 131 -16.78 0.38 19.87
C LEU A 131 -17.49 1.72 20.10
N ASP A 132 -17.28 2.70 19.21
CA ASP A 132 -17.84 4.04 19.35
C ASP A 132 -19.37 4.02 19.15
N THR A 133 -20.07 4.44 20.21
CA THR A 133 -21.51 4.70 20.19
C THR A 133 -21.81 6.10 19.61
N CYS A 134 -23.08 6.34 19.21
CA CYS A 134 -23.53 7.55 18.49
C CYS A 134 -22.89 8.86 19.01
N PRO A 135 -22.43 9.80 18.16
CA PRO A 135 -22.67 10.02 16.72
C PRO A 135 -21.56 9.56 15.75
N TYR A 136 -20.57 8.79 16.20
CA TYR A 136 -19.34 8.52 15.42
C TYR A 136 -19.35 7.26 14.52
N MET A 137 -20.49 6.54 14.42
CA MET A 137 -20.60 5.32 13.58
C MET A 137 -20.21 5.54 12.10
N GLY A 138 -20.51 6.71 11.54
CA GLY A 138 -20.13 7.03 10.15
C GLY A 138 -18.61 7.09 9.95
N TYR A 139 -17.88 7.64 10.91
CA TYR A 139 -16.42 7.73 10.87
C TYR A 139 -15.77 6.37 11.04
N GLY A 140 -16.29 5.52 11.93
CA GLY A 140 -15.83 4.14 12.11
C GLY A 140 -15.87 3.37 10.78
N ARG A 141 -16.99 3.44 10.05
CA ARG A 141 -17.12 2.78 8.74
C ARG A 141 -16.09 3.30 7.72
N VAL A 142 -15.85 4.61 7.65
CA VAL A 142 -14.85 5.19 6.74
C VAL A 142 -13.44 4.71 7.09
N ILE A 143 -13.11 4.65 8.38
CA ILE A 143 -11.82 4.14 8.87
C ILE A 143 -11.62 2.68 8.42
N TYR A 144 -12.64 1.82 8.59
CA TYR A 144 -12.60 0.43 8.09
C TYR A 144 -12.40 0.34 6.57
N CYS A 145 -13.08 1.20 5.80
CA CYS A 145 -12.94 1.24 4.35
C CYS A 145 -11.52 1.64 3.90
N VAL A 146 -10.84 2.50 4.64
CA VAL A 146 -9.45 2.87 4.37
C VAL A 146 -8.50 1.78 4.86
N ASP A 147 -8.78 1.17 6.01
CA ASP A 147 -7.96 0.13 6.62
C ASP A 147 -7.84 -1.13 5.74
N ILE A 148 -8.92 -1.52 5.03
CA ILE A 148 -8.87 -2.66 4.08
C ILE A 148 -7.74 -2.52 3.04
N ILE A 149 -7.44 -1.29 2.61
CA ILE A 149 -6.41 -1.00 1.62
C ILE A 149 -5.03 -1.42 2.15
N PHE A 150 -4.74 -1.16 3.43
CA PHE A 150 -3.48 -1.57 4.04
C PHE A 150 -3.37 -3.09 4.15
N TRP A 151 -4.48 -3.79 4.41
CA TRP A 151 -4.51 -5.25 4.38
C TRP A 151 -4.30 -5.80 2.96
N TYR A 152 -4.89 -5.20 1.93
CA TYR A 152 -4.58 -5.60 0.55
C TYR A 152 -3.13 -5.36 0.16
N ILE A 153 -2.53 -4.24 0.56
CA ILE A 153 -1.09 -3.98 0.33
C ILE A 153 -0.24 -5.07 1.02
N ARG A 154 -0.62 -5.55 2.20
CA ARG A 154 0.06 -6.66 2.91
C ARG A 154 -0.02 -7.99 2.14
N VAL A 155 -1.01 -8.20 1.28
CA VAL A 155 -1.07 -9.39 0.39
C VAL A 155 0.12 -9.41 -0.57
N LEU A 156 0.57 -8.24 -1.06
CA LEU A 156 1.72 -8.15 -1.96
C LEU A 156 2.99 -8.70 -1.30
N ASP A 157 3.16 -8.54 0.01
CA ASP A 157 4.28 -9.12 0.76
C ASP A 157 4.27 -10.66 0.70
N ILE A 158 3.08 -11.28 0.64
CA ILE A 158 2.90 -12.74 0.53
C ILE A 158 3.19 -13.20 -0.89
N PHE A 159 2.71 -12.47 -1.90
CA PHE A 159 3.07 -12.74 -3.31
C PHE A 159 4.56 -12.51 -3.58
N GLY A 160 5.21 -11.64 -2.81
CA GLY A 160 6.65 -11.42 -2.77
C GLY A 160 7.46 -12.72 -2.54
N VAL A 161 6.88 -13.73 -1.90
CA VAL A 161 7.54 -15.00 -1.59
C VAL A 161 7.54 -15.97 -2.78
N ASN A 162 6.60 -15.80 -3.70
CA ASN A 162 6.42 -16.69 -4.83
C ASN A 162 7.60 -16.57 -5.81
N LYS A 163 8.03 -17.69 -6.39
CA LYS A 163 9.11 -17.76 -7.38
C LYS A 163 8.85 -16.90 -8.61
N TYR A 164 7.59 -16.79 -9.01
CA TYR A 164 7.19 -16.08 -10.22
C TYR A 164 6.87 -14.61 -9.95
N LEU A 165 6.10 -14.32 -8.89
CA LEU A 165 5.62 -12.96 -8.59
C LEU A 165 6.62 -12.13 -7.76
N GLY A 166 7.50 -12.79 -7.02
CA GLY A 166 8.37 -12.11 -6.06
C GLY A 166 9.33 -11.08 -6.66
N PRO A 167 10.07 -11.40 -7.74
CA PRO A 167 10.92 -10.42 -8.42
C PRO A 167 10.14 -9.22 -8.96
N TYR A 168 8.90 -9.42 -9.44
CA TYR A 168 8.05 -8.32 -9.92
C TYR A 168 7.62 -7.38 -8.80
N VAL A 169 7.21 -7.91 -7.64
CA VAL A 169 6.86 -7.09 -6.47
C VAL A 169 8.07 -6.26 -6.00
N MET A 170 9.26 -6.87 -6.01
CA MET A 170 10.50 -6.18 -5.66
C MET A 170 10.88 -5.07 -6.65
N MET A 171 10.63 -5.31 -7.93
CA MET A 171 10.86 -4.33 -8.99
C MET A 171 9.92 -3.13 -8.86
N ILE A 172 8.61 -3.36 -8.71
CA ILE A 172 7.62 -2.30 -8.47
C ILE A 172 8.03 -1.45 -7.26
N GLY A 173 8.45 -2.09 -6.16
CA GLY A 173 8.92 -1.41 -4.96
C GLY A 173 10.10 -0.46 -5.21
N LYS A 174 11.10 -0.89 -5.98
CA LYS A 174 12.28 -0.07 -6.28
C LYS A 174 11.97 1.05 -7.27
N MET A 175 11.17 0.76 -8.30
CA MET A 175 10.77 1.73 -9.31
C MET A 175 9.97 2.90 -8.75
N MET A 176 9.10 2.66 -7.76
CA MET A 176 8.28 3.70 -7.14
C MET A 176 9.10 4.85 -6.55
N ILE A 177 10.32 4.59 -6.09
CA ILE A 177 11.22 5.63 -5.55
C ILE A 177 11.69 6.54 -6.68
N ASP A 178 12.10 5.95 -7.80
CA ASP A 178 12.55 6.70 -8.97
C ASP A 178 11.39 7.51 -9.57
N MET A 179 10.14 7.04 -9.47
CA MET A 179 8.94 7.82 -9.84
C MET A 179 8.77 9.06 -9.00
N LEU A 180 9.08 8.99 -7.71
CA LEU A 180 8.70 10.03 -6.76
C LEU A 180 9.32 11.37 -7.15
N TYR A 181 10.58 11.35 -7.61
CA TYR A 181 11.26 12.53 -8.14
C TYR A 181 10.55 13.12 -9.35
N PHE A 182 10.06 12.27 -10.25
CA PHE A 182 9.30 12.72 -11.41
C PHE A 182 7.93 13.28 -11.04
N VAL A 183 7.23 12.65 -10.09
CA VAL A 183 5.95 13.13 -9.56
C VAL A 183 6.09 14.53 -8.96
N VAL A 184 7.23 14.86 -8.34
CA VAL A 184 7.51 16.22 -7.87
C VAL A 184 7.59 17.22 -9.04
N ILE A 185 8.25 16.88 -10.14
CA ILE A 185 8.31 17.74 -11.35
C ILE A 185 6.89 17.95 -11.91
N MET A 186 6.11 16.88 -12.00
CA MET A 186 4.71 16.95 -12.45
C MET A 186 3.86 17.83 -11.55
N LEU A 187 4.06 17.76 -10.22
CA LEU A 187 3.36 18.62 -9.24
C LEU A 187 3.67 20.11 -9.48
N VAL A 188 4.92 20.46 -9.81
CA VAL A 188 5.31 21.86 -10.11
C VAL A 188 4.57 22.39 -11.33
N VAL A 189 4.53 21.62 -12.43
CA VAL A 189 3.80 22.01 -13.64
C VAL A 189 2.29 22.09 -13.40
N LEU A 190 1.75 21.13 -12.64
CA LEU A 190 0.35 21.10 -12.24
C LEU A 190 -0.03 22.33 -11.39
N MET A 191 0.76 22.68 -10.37
CA MET A 191 0.52 23.86 -9.54
C MET A 191 0.57 25.15 -10.36
N SER A 192 1.54 25.28 -11.27
CA SER A 192 1.68 26.47 -12.13
C SER A 192 0.42 26.74 -12.95
N PHE A 193 -0.11 25.70 -13.61
CA PHE A 193 -1.36 25.83 -14.37
C PHE A 193 -2.58 26.00 -13.44
N GLY A 194 -2.68 25.21 -12.37
CA GLY A 194 -3.82 25.21 -11.45
C GLY A 194 -4.05 26.56 -10.77
N VAL A 195 -2.98 27.20 -10.30
CA VAL A 195 -3.05 28.54 -9.67
C VAL A 195 -3.41 29.60 -10.72
N SER A 196 -2.74 29.59 -11.88
CA SER A 196 -2.99 30.57 -12.95
C SER A 196 -4.44 30.51 -13.44
N ARG A 197 -4.96 29.30 -13.64
CA ARG A 197 -6.36 29.03 -14.01
C ARG A 197 -7.33 29.59 -12.96
N GLN A 198 -7.14 29.22 -11.69
CA GLN A 198 -8.07 29.60 -10.63
C GLN A 198 -8.08 31.12 -10.40
N ALA A 199 -6.90 31.76 -10.44
CA ALA A 199 -6.76 33.19 -10.27
C ALA A 199 -7.43 34.01 -11.40
N ILE A 200 -7.39 33.52 -12.64
CA ILE A 200 -8.05 34.19 -13.77
C ILE A 200 -9.56 33.96 -13.71
N LEU A 201 -10.03 32.73 -13.55
CA LEU A 201 -11.46 32.40 -13.68
C LEU A 201 -12.32 32.84 -12.48
N HIS A 202 -11.73 32.94 -11.29
CA HIS A 202 -12.42 33.27 -10.05
C HIS A 202 -11.63 34.34 -9.26
N PRO A 203 -11.68 35.61 -9.69
CA PRO A 203 -11.05 36.70 -8.94
C PRO A 203 -11.72 36.87 -7.57
N ASP A 204 -10.93 37.25 -6.58
CA ASP A 204 -11.36 37.62 -5.22
C ASP A 204 -12.17 36.54 -4.48
N GLU A 205 -11.89 35.26 -4.72
CA GLU A 205 -12.52 34.15 -4.01
C GLU A 205 -11.98 34.01 -2.57
N GLU A 206 -12.88 33.86 -1.59
CA GLU A 206 -12.49 33.72 -0.19
C GLU A 206 -11.60 32.49 0.06
N PRO A 207 -10.64 32.57 1.01
CA PRO A 207 -9.74 31.48 1.31
C PRO A 207 -10.49 30.29 1.92
N THR A 208 -10.85 29.32 1.07
CA THR A 208 -11.55 28.09 1.48
C THR A 208 -10.80 26.84 1.06
N TRP A 209 -11.02 25.73 1.77
CA TRP A 209 -10.46 24.42 1.39
C TRP A 209 -10.91 23.94 0.01
N ARG A 210 -12.05 24.45 -0.48
CA ARG A 210 -12.55 24.14 -1.82
C ARG A 210 -11.69 24.79 -2.90
N LEU A 211 -11.23 26.02 -2.69
CA LEU A 211 -10.29 26.73 -3.56
C LEU A 211 -9.00 25.91 -3.72
N ALA A 212 -8.39 25.52 -2.60
CA ALA A 212 -7.18 24.69 -2.60
C ALA A 212 -7.41 23.36 -3.35
N ARG A 213 -8.53 22.67 -3.10
CA ARG A 213 -8.88 21.43 -3.83
C ARG A 213 -9.04 21.67 -5.33
N ASN A 214 -9.68 22.75 -5.75
CA ASN A 214 -9.95 23.05 -7.17
C ASN A 214 -8.67 23.38 -7.96
N ILE A 215 -7.65 23.92 -7.29
CA ILE A 215 -6.32 24.17 -7.88
C ILE A 215 -5.65 22.85 -8.28
N PHE A 216 -5.76 21.80 -7.47
CA PHE A 216 -5.12 20.51 -7.76
C PHE A 216 -6.00 19.56 -8.57
N TYR A 217 -7.27 19.45 -8.21
CA TYR A 217 -8.16 18.39 -8.66
C TYR A 217 -8.40 18.46 -10.16
N MET A 218 -8.84 19.59 -10.71
CA MET A 218 -9.15 19.65 -12.15
C MET A 218 -7.91 19.45 -13.02
N PRO A 219 -6.78 20.14 -12.81
CA PRO A 219 -5.55 19.89 -13.56
C PRO A 219 -5.06 18.44 -13.47
N TYR A 220 -5.17 17.81 -12.30
CA TYR A 220 -4.79 16.41 -12.11
C TYR A 220 -5.56 15.48 -13.05
N TRP A 221 -6.89 15.60 -13.11
CA TRP A 221 -7.72 14.77 -13.99
C TRP A 221 -7.45 15.02 -15.48
N MET A 222 -7.04 16.24 -15.84
CA MET A 222 -6.64 16.58 -17.21
C MET A 222 -5.39 15.83 -17.69
N ILE A 223 -4.51 15.40 -16.78
CA ILE A 223 -3.36 14.54 -17.13
C ILE A 223 -3.85 13.16 -17.61
N TYR A 224 -4.96 12.67 -17.05
CA TYR A 224 -5.54 11.37 -17.38
C TYR A 224 -6.52 11.42 -18.56
N GLY A 225 -6.71 12.58 -19.19
CA GLY A 225 -7.52 12.75 -20.39
C GLY A 225 -8.90 13.38 -20.19
N GLU A 226 -9.29 13.69 -18.95
CA GLU A 226 -10.53 14.44 -18.67
C GLU A 226 -10.31 15.93 -18.95
N VAL A 227 -10.75 16.42 -20.11
CA VAL A 227 -10.59 17.82 -20.49
C VAL A 227 -11.81 18.62 -20.07
N PHE A 228 -11.69 19.44 -19.04
CA PHE A 228 -12.77 20.34 -18.58
C PHE A 228 -12.90 21.61 -19.44
N ALA A 229 -12.97 21.45 -20.76
CA ALA A 229 -13.08 22.54 -21.73
C ALA A 229 -14.26 23.47 -21.40
N ASP A 230 -15.41 22.92 -21.03
CA ASP A 230 -16.63 23.70 -20.74
C ASP A 230 -16.53 24.59 -19.49
N SER A 231 -15.62 24.25 -18.57
CA SER A 231 -15.39 25.04 -17.35
C SER A 231 -14.32 26.12 -17.53
N ILE A 232 -13.42 25.95 -18.50
CA ILE A 232 -12.28 26.83 -18.76
C ILE A 232 -12.63 27.80 -19.90
N ASP A 233 -13.28 27.30 -20.95
CA ASP A 233 -13.82 28.11 -22.02
C ASP A 233 -15.25 28.53 -21.69
N ARG A 234 -15.38 29.68 -21.02
CA ARG A 234 -16.67 30.31 -20.72
C ARG A 234 -17.45 30.64 -22.00
N LYS A 235 -16.80 30.57 -23.17
CA LYS A 235 -17.36 30.80 -24.50
C LYS A 235 -18.33 29.69 -24.94
N THR A 236 -18.27 28.48 -24.37
CA THR A 236 -19.16 27.37 -24.80
C THR A 236 -20.59 27.48 -24.26
N ARG A 237 -20.84 28.25 -23.19
CA ARG A 237 -22.23 28.67 -22.87
C ARG A 237 -22.82 29.64 -23.88
N ILE A 238 -22.04 30.03 -24.90
CA ILE A 238 -22.38 31.03 -25.92
C ILE A 238 -21.90 30.50 -27.29
N HIS A 239 -21.93 29.18 -27.49
CA HIS A 239 -21.85 28.62 -28.85
C HIS A 239 -23.21 28.61 -29.56
N SER A 240 -24.29 29.09 -28.93
CA SER A 240 -25.63 29.14 -29.53
C SER A 240 -26.08 30.51 -30.00
N LYS A 241 -25.29 31.57 -29.80
CA LYS A 241 -25.72 32.90 -30.24
C LYS A 241 -24.60 33.67 -30.87
N ILE A 242 -23.67 33.07 -31.64
CA ILE A 242 -22.84 33.81 -32.60
C ILE A 242 -22.49 32.99 -33.87
N LEU A 243 -23.16 32.97 -35.03
CA LEU A 243 -24.45 33.46 -35.54
C LEU A 243 -24.85 34.95 -35.32
N PHE A 244 -24.07 35.76 -34.58
CA PHE A 244 -24.41 37.09 -34.04
C PHE A 244 -23.11 37.79 -33.54
N PRO A 245 -22.82 39.07 -33.74
CA PRO A 245 -21.43 39.47 -34.03
C PRO A 245 -20.64 40.15 -32.90
N ASP A 246 -21.24 40.47 -31.76
CA ASP A 246 -20.55 41.16 -30.67
C ASP A 246 -20.58 40.32 -29.41
N SER A 247 -19.43 40.24 -28.74
CA SER A 247 -19.13 39.59 -27.46
C SER A 247 -20.35 39.07 -26.70
N SER A 248 -20.31 37.77 -26.35
CA SER A 248 -21.00 37.21 -25.18
C SER A 248 -21.30 38.30 -24.17
N PRO A 249 -22.57 38.63 -23.87
CA PRO A 249 -22.84 39.77 -23.03
C PRO A 249 -22.34 39.38 -21.65
N CYS A 250 -21.12 39.77 -21.35
CA CYS A 250 -20.60 39.84 -20.00
C CYS A 250 -20.80 41.31 -19.63
N GLY A 251 -21.33 41.54 -18.44
CA GLY A 251 -21.73 42.87 -18.07
C GLY A 251 -22.05 42.89 -16.60
N GLU A 252 -21.49 43.87 -15.89
CA GLU A 252 -21.91 44.11 -14.52
C GLU A 252 -23.39 44.50 -14.53
N ASN A 253 -24.23 43.65 -13.94
CA ASN A 253 -25.68 43.88 -13.77
C ASN A 253 -26.52 43.87 -15.06
N MET A 254 -26.01 43.28 -16.15
CA MET A 254 -26.83 42.97 -17.31
C MET A 254 -27.59 41.65 -17.10
N TYR A 255 -28.82 41.55 -17.62
CA TYR A 255 -29.64 40.34 -17.58
C TYR A 255 -29.85 39.82 -19.00
N ASP A 256 -29.84 38.50 -19.16
CA ASP A 256 -30.07 37.85 -20.45
C ASP A 256 -31.55 38.00 -20.81
N GLU A 257 -31.92 37.71 -22.05
CA GLU A 257 -33.32 37.71 -22.50
C GLU A 257 -34.20 36.76 -21.64
N ASP A 258 -33.58 35.74 -21.02
CA ASP A 258 -34.19 34.80 -20.07
C ASP A 258 -34.27 35.31 -18.61
N GLY A 259 -33.90 36.57 -18.33
CA GLY A 259 -33.88 37.16 -16.99
C GLY A 259 -32.77 36.64 -16.07
N LYS A 260 -31.79 35.90 -16.60
CA LYS A 260 -30.63 35.39 -15.83
C LYS A 260 -29.54 36.46 -15.78
N LYS A 261 -28.97 36.70 -14.59
CA LYS A 261 -27.85 37.64 -14.41
C LYS A 261 -26.64 37.18 -15.21
N LEU A 262 -26.07 38.06 -16.03
CA LEU A 262 -24.88 37.78 -16.82
C LEU A 262 -23.65 37.69 -15.92
N PRO A 263 -22.69 36.81 -16.26
CA PRO A 263 -21.44 36.75 -15.53
C PRO A 263 -20.61 38.03 -15.77
N PRO A 264 -19.85 38.48 -14.75
CA PRO A 264 -18.95 39.62 -14.92
C PRO A 264 -17.87 39.31 -15.98
N CYS A 265 -17.49 40.33 -16.77
CA CYS A 265 -16.39 40.21 -17.72
C CYS A 265 -15.08 40.07 -16.96
N ILE A 266 -14.34 39.01 -17.25
CA ILE A 266 -13.03 38.78 -16.65
C ILE A 266 -11.96 39.19 -17.65
N PRO A 267 -11.07 40.13 -17.31
CA PRO A 267 -9.93 40.47 -18.16
C PRO A 267 -9.00 39.26 -18.29
N GLY A 268 -8.55 38.95 -19.52
CA GLY A 268 -7.60 37.87 -19.76
C GLY A 268 -8.21 36.46 -19.82
N ALA A 269 -9.54 36.30 -19.93
CA ALA A 269 -10.16 34.99 -20.09
C ALA A 269 -9.65 34.18 -21.30
N TRP A 270 -9.18 34.85 -22.36
CA TRP A 270 -8.56 34.22 -23.54
C TRP A 270 -7.21 33.53 -23.21
N LEU A 271 -6.55 33.96 -22.15
CA LEU A 271 -5.26 33.42 -21.73
C LEU A 271 -5.40 32.01 -21.17
N THR A 272 -6.51 31.70 -20.49
CA THR A 272 -6.70 30.40 -19.84
C THR A 272 -6.76 29.23 -20.81
N PRO A 273 -7.50 29.29 -21.94
CA PRO A 273 -7.42 28.28 -23.00
C PRO A 273 -6.02 28.12 -23.62
N ALA A 274 -5.27 29.21 -23.78
CA ALA A 274 -3.91 29.16 -24.31
C ALA A 274 -2.94 28.46 -23.33
N ILE A 275 -2.99 28.82 -22.04
CA ILE A 275 -2.21 28.15 -21.00
C ILE A 275 -2.63 26.68 -20.87
N MET A 276 -3.93 26.37 -21.02
CA MET A 276 -4.42 25.00 -21.03
C MET A 276 -3.81 24.17 -22.16
N ALA A 277 -3.75 24.70 -23.38
CA ALA A 277 -3.14 24.01 -24.52
C ALA A 277 -1.64 23.75 -24.28
N CYS A 278 -0.91 24.75 -23.77
CA CYS A 278 0.49 24.61 -23.39
C CYS A 278 0.69 23.56 -22.28
N TYR A 279 -0.16 23.59 -21.25
CA TYR A 279 -0.16 22.62 -20.17
C TYR A 279 -0.37 21.20 -20.66
N LEU A 280 -1.37 20.95 -21.52
CA LEU A 280 -1.65 19.62 -22.06
C LEU A 280 -0.48 19.10 -22.92
N LEU A 281 0.16 19.97 -23.70
CA LEU A 281 1.37 19.59 -24.46
C LEU A 281 2.49 19.18 -23.50
N VAL A 282 2.83 20.01 -22.52
CA VAL A 282 3.92 19.73 -21.59
C VAL A 282 3.62 18.51 -20.72
N ALA A 283 2.44 18.44 -20.12
CA ALA A 283 2.07 17.35 -19.21
C ALA A 283 1.89 16.02 -19.97
N ASN A 284 1.03 15.98 -21.00
CA ASN A 284 0.62 14.71 -21.60
C ASN A 284 1.59 14.24 -22.69
N ILE A 285 2.18 15.16 -23.46
CA ILE A 285 3.07 14.79 -24.57
C ILE A 285 4.52 14.68 -24.09
N LEU A 286 5.00 15.61 -23.25
CA LEU A 286 6.39 15.57 -22.79
C LEU A 286 6.55 14.75 -21.51
N LEU A 287 5.88 15.15 -20.42
CA LEU A 287 6.13 14.59 -19.09
C LEU A 287 5.70 13.12 -18.99
N VAL A 288 4.48 12.77 -19.39
CA VAL A 288 4.02 11.37 -19.31
C VAL A 288 4.88 10.43 -20.17
N ASN A 289 5.27 10.84 -21.38
CA ASN A 289 6.11 10.00 -22.25
C ASN A 289 7.54 9.86 -21.72
N LEU A 290 8.12 10.93 -21.17
CA LEU A 290 9.43 10.85 -20.53
C LEU A 290 9.40 9.97 -19.27
N LEU A 291 8.31 10.04 -18.49
CA LEU A 291 8.09 9.16 -17.34
C LEU A 291 8.05 7.69 -17.75
N ILE A 292 7.31 7.35 -18.82
CA ILE A 292 7.28 5.99 -19.38
C ILE A 292 8.68 5.55 -19.83
N ALA A 293 9.45 6.44 -20.45
CA ALA A 293 10.83 6.13 -20.86
C ALA A 293 11.74 5.83 -19.67
N VAL A 294 11.67 6.64 -18.61
CA VAL A 294 12.42 6.42 -17.36
C VAL A 294 11.97 5.13 -16.68
N PHE A 295 10.67 4.81 -16.69
CA PHE A 295 10.17 3.51 -16.20
C PHE A 295 10.79 2.35 -16.92
N ASN A 296 10.80 2.40 -18.25
CA ASN A 296 11.34 1.32 -19.03
C ASN A 296 12.85 1.17 -18.77
N ASN A 297 13.59 2.27 -18.68
CA ASN A 297 15.02 2.22 -18.39
C ASN A 297 15.31 1.62 -16.99
N THR A 298 14.65 2.14 -15.96
CA THR A 298 14.77 1.62 -14.59
C THR A 298 14.28 0.17 -14.47
N PHE A 299 13.26 -0.22 -15.25
CA PHE A 299 12.80 -1.61 -15.34
C PHE A 299 13.90 -2.56 -15.75
N PHE A 300 14.61 -2.24 -16.84
CA PHE A 300 15.66 -3.09 -17.36
C PHE A 300 16.84 -3.18 -16.38
N GLU A 301 17.22 -2.07 -15.75
CA GLU A 301 18.29 -2.05 -14.74
C GLU A 301 17.90 -2.85 -13.48
N VAL A 302 16.70 -2.64 -12.95
CA VAL A 302 16.22 -3.30 -11.73
C VAL A 302 15.92 -4.79 -11.97
N LYS A 303 15.57 -5.21 -13.19
CA LYS A 303 15.26 -6.61 -13.51
C LYS A 303 16.42 -7.57 -13.28
N SER A 304 17.65 -7.16 -13.58
CA SER A 304 18.83 -8.01 -13.40
C SER A 304 19.17 -8.18 -11.90
N ILE A 305 19.05 -7.11 -11.12
CA ILE A 305 19.39 -7.07 -9.69
C ILE A 305 18.29 -7.70 -8.82
N SER A 306 17.01 -7.44 -9.15
CA SER A 306 15.84 -7.88 -8.36
C SER A 306 15.77 -9.40 -8.21
N ASN A 307 16.19 -10.17 -9.21
CA ASN A 307 16.20 -11.63 -9.14
C ASN A 307 17.19 -12.18 -8.10
N GLN A 308 18.36 -11.55 -7.96
CA GLN A 308 19.36 -11.96 -6.97
C GLN A 308 18.93 -11.57 -5.56
N VAL A 309 18.47 -10.31 -5.40
CA VAL A 309 17.96 -9.80 -4.12
C VAL A 309 16.76 -10.62 -3.64
N TRP A 310 15.85 -10.98 -4.54
CA TRP A 310 14.70 -11.81 -4.23
C TRP A 310 15.10 -13.21 -3.73
N LYS A 311 16.09 -13.86 -4.35
CA LYS A 311 16.60 -15.16 -3.89
C LYS A 311 17.12 -15.07 -2.45
N PHE A 312 17.87 -14.01 -2.13
CA PHE A 312 18.37 -13.76 -0.77
C PHE A 312 17.24 -13.50 0.23
N GLN A 313 16.27 -12.66 -0.13
CA GLN A 313 15.10 -12.38 0.71
C GLN A 313 14.24 -13.62 0.96
N ARG A 314 14.06 -14.46 -0.06
CA ARG A 314 13.35 -15.73 0.07
C ARG A 314 14.04 -16.65 1.09
N TYR A 315 15.37 -16.71 1.06
CA TYR A 315 16.12 -17.50 2.05
C TYR A 315 15.87 -17.01 3.48
N GLN A 316 16.00 -15.70 3.74
CA GLN A 316 15.75 -15.12 5.06
C GLN A 316 14.32 -15.37 5.55
N LEU A 317 13.35 -15.35 4.63
CA LEU A 317 11.96 -15.61 4.96
C LEU A 317 11.73 -17.08 5.33
N ILE A 318 12.29 -18.02 4.57
CA ILE A 318 12.20 -19.46 4.88
C ILE A 318 12.80 -19.75 6.25
N MET A 319 13.96 -19.14 6.55
CA MET A 319 14.59 -19.22 7.87
C MET A 319 13.64 -18.73 8.97
N THR A 320 12.97 -17.60 8.75
CA THR A 320 12.00 -17.05 9.70
C THR A 320 10.80 -17.99 9.92
N PHE A 321 10.28 -18.65 8.88
CA PHE A 321 9.15 -19.59 9.02
C PHE A 321 9.55 -20.92 9.66
N HIS A 322 10.81 -21.30 9.57
CA HIS A 322 11.33 -22.48 10.26
C HIS A 322 11.18 -22.32 11.78
N ASP A 323 11.56 -21.15 12.31
CA ASP A 323 11.58 -20.85 13.74
C ASP A 323 10.20 -20.49 14.33
N ARG A 324 9.18 -20.31 13.47
CA ARG A 324 7.82 -19.97 13.89
C ARG A 324 7.03 -21.21 14.35
N PRO A 325 6.15 -21.05 15.35
CA PRO A 325 5.22 -22.12 15.73
C PRO A 325 4.31 -22.48 14.54
N VAL A 326 3.81 -23.70 14.55
CA VAL A 326 3.14 -24.36 13.41
C VAL A 326 1.76 -23.78 13.09
N LEU A 327 1.12 -23.16 14.09
CA LEU A 327 -0.24 -22.65 13.97
C LEU A 327 -0.23 -21.24 13.37
N PRO A 328 -1.20 -20.86 12.53
CA PRO A 328 -1.38 -19.51 12.02
C PRO A 328 -2.17 -18.66 13.04
N PRO A 329 -2.11 -17.32 12.95
CA PRO A 329 -3.05 -16.45 13.66
C PRO A 329 -4.45 -16.81 13.11
N PRO A 330 -5.47 -17.25 13.90
CA PRO A 330 -5.82 -16.98 15.31
C PRO A 330 -5.57 -18.12 16.34
N LEU A 331 -5.09 -19.29 15.90
CA LEU A 331 -4.89 -20.46 16.79
C LEU A 331 -3.59 -20.40 17.60
N ILE A 332 -2.72 -19.44 17.28
CA ILE A 332 -1.51 -19.14 18.03
C ILE A 332 -1.80 -18.76 19.50
N ILE A 333 -2.98 -18.18 19.78
CA ILE A 333 -3.40 -17.85 21.15
C ILE A 333 -3.38 -19.12 22.03
N PHE A 334 -3.91 -20.24 21.57
CA PHE A 334 -3.91 -21.50 22.34
C PHE A 334 -2.50 -22.03 22.58
N SER A 335 -1.60 -21.92 21.59
CA SER A 335 -0.19 -22.28 21.78
C SER A 335 0.51 -21.36 22.79
N HIS A 336 0.19 -20.06 22.81
CA HIS A 336 0.76 -19.11 23.76
C HIS A 336 0.20 -19.31 25.17
N ILE A 337 -1.11 -19.53 25.30
CA ILE A 337 -1.78 -19.90 26.54
C ILE A 337 -1.18 -21.20 27.10
N TYR A 338 -0.96 -22.22 26.28
CA TYR A 338 -0.31 -23.46 26.70
C TYR A 338 1.13 -23.27 27.19
N ILE A 339 1.94 -22.45 26.49
CA ILE A 339 3.32 -22.16 26.91
C ILE A 339 3.35 -21.34 28.22
N VAL A 340 2.43 -20.38 28.37
CA VAL A 340 2.31 -19.55 29.58
C VAL A 340 1.82 -20.38 30.77
N LEU A 341 0.78 -21.20 30.58
CA LEU A 341 0.29 -22.16 31.58
C LEU A 341 1.39 -23.14 31.99
N LYS A 342 2.13 -23.71 31.02
CA LYS A 342 3.26 -24.60 31.33
C LYS A 342 4.35 -23.88 32.13
N ARG A 343 4.67 -22.62 31.82
CA ARG A 343 5.63 -21.82 32.62
C ARG A 343 5.11 -21.50 34.02
N LEU A 344 3.83 -21.18 34.16
CA LEU A 344 3.19 -20.95 35.46
C LEU A 344 3.19 -22.24 36.29
N CYS A 345 2.77 -23.37 35.72
CA CYS A 345 2.79 -24.67 36.38
C CYS A 345 4.22 -25.14 36.72
N CYS A 346 5.21 -24.93 35.84
CA CYS A 346 6.61 -25.25 36.13
C CYS A 346 7.24 -24.31 37.17
N ARG A 347 6.78 -23.05 37.29
CA ARG A 347 7.16 -22.15 38.39
C ARG A 347 6.51 -22.56 39.71
N CYS A 348 5.26 -23.03 39.70
CA CYS A 348 4.60 -23.57 40.89
C CYS A 348 5.29 -24.87 41.37
N ARG A 349 5.72 -25.73 40.44
CA ARG A 349 6.40 -27.00 40.75
C ARG A 349 7.88 -26.88 41.16
N LYS A 350 8.46 -25.68 41.03
CA LYS A 350 9.82 -25.34 41.55
C LYS A 350 9.77 -24.62 42.91
N LYS A 351 8.57 -24.33 43.43
CA LYS A 351 8.35 -23.60 44.68
C LYS A 351 7.77 -24.48 45.81
N GLN A 352 7.46 -25.74 45.50
CA GLN A 352 7.34 -26.87 46.44
C GLN A 352 8.65 -27.64 46.41
#